data_AF-A0A9D2SUQ4-F1
#
_entry.id   AF-A0A9D2SUQ4-F1
#
_cell.length_a   1.000
_cell.length_b   1.000
_cell.length_c   1.000
_cell.angle_alpha   90.00
_cell.angle_beta   90.00
_cell.angle_gamma   90.00
#
_symmetry.space_group_name_H-M   'P 1'
#
loop_
_entity.id
_entity.type
_entity.pdbx_description
1 polymer ?
#
loop_
_entity_poly.entity_id
_entity_poly.type
_entity_poly.pdbx_seq_one_letter_code
_entity_poly.pdbx_strand_id
1 'polypeptide(L)' 'MKYYGIHCQGRAYMILPEDRTYKIEVIDTWNETRETVMEGAKGIVWFDMPGKEKMVVMAMAE' A
#
# COMPACT_ATOMS: atom_id res chain seq x y z
N MET A 1 7.09 0.71 -4.62
CA MET A 1 6.03 -0.30 -4.89
C MET A 1 6.47 -1.62 -4.27
N LYS A 2 5.55 -2.36 -3.65
CA LYS A 2 5.81 -3.66 -3.05
C LYS A 2 4.74 -4.65 -3.50
N TYR A 3 5.16 -5.79 -4.03
CA TYR A 3 4.26 -6.89 -4.40
C TYR A 3 4.25 -7.95 -3.30
N TYR A 4 3.07 -8.42 -2.91
CA TYR A 4 2.87 -9.39 -1.84
C TYR A 4 2.72 -10.83 -2.33
N GLY A 5 2.64 -11.10 -3.63
CA GLY A 5 2.62 -12.48 -4.14
C GLY A 5 1.53 -13.34 -3.48
N ILE A 6 1.89 -14.47 -2.88
CA ILE A 6 0.95 -15.35 -2.15
C ILE A 6 0.68 -14.91 -0.70
N HIS A 7 1.26 -13.81 -0.23
CA HIS A 7 1.09 -13.36 1.15
C HIS A 7 -0.26 -12.63 1.34
N CYS A 8 -1.12 -13.21 2.17
CA CYS A 8 -2.41 -12.65 2.57
C CYS A 8 -2.32 -11.79 3.83
N GLN A 9 -1.59 -10.67 3.78
CA GLN A 9 -1.48 -9.78 4.94
C GLN A 9 -2.80 -9.04 5.18
N GLY A 10 -3.28 -9.03 6.43
CA GLY A 10 -4.38 -8.15 6.85
C GLY A 10 -3.93 -6.74 7.24
N ARG A 11 -2.63 -6.57 7.51
CA ARG A 11 -2.01 -5.27 7.83
C ARG A 11 -0.57 -5.26 7.37
N ALA A 12 -0.13 -4.13 6.84
CA ALA A 12 1.24 -3.91 6.41
C ALA A 12 1.75 -2.55 6.88
N TYR A 13 3.07 -2.38 6.74
CA TYR A 13 3.70 -1.08 6.91
C TYR A 13 4.63 -0.77 5.75
N MET A 14 4.88 0.53 5.57
CA MET A 14 5.89 1.05 4.67
C MET A 14 6.69 2.13 5.38
N ILE A 15 7.98 2.20 5.04
CA ILE A 15 8.87 3.27 5.49
C ILE A 15 9.00 4.23 4.31
N LEU A 16 8.48 5.43 4.49
CA LEU A 16 8.51 6.51 3.52
C LEU A 16 9.45 7.61 4.01
N PRO A 17 10.11 8.32 3.09
CA PRO A 17 10.80 9.57 3.42
C PRO A 17 9.86 10.57 4.13
N GLU A 18 10.42 11.37 5.04
CA GLU A 18 9.67 12.40 5.78
C GLU A 18 9.69 13.78 5.09
N ASP A 19 10.46 13.94 4.01
CA ASP A 19 10.63 15.19 3.26
C ASP A 19 9.38 15.58 2.46
N ARG A 20 8.53 14.60 2.14
CA ARG A 20 7.31 14.78 1.35
C ARG A 20 6.20 13.86 1.81
N THR A 21 4.99 14.13 1.32
CA THR A 21 3.82 13.29 1.54
C THR A 21 3.61 12.33 0.40
N TYR A 22 3.03 11.18 0.71
CA TYR A 22 2.72 10.14 -0.25
C TYR A 22 1.27 9.70 -0.13
N LYS A 23 0.69 9.35 -1.27
CA LYS A 23 -0.55 8.61 -1.36
C LYS A 23 -0.25 7.12 -1.46
N ILE A 24 -0.85 6.33 -0.57
CA ILE A 24 -0.74 4.87 -0.53
C ILE A 24 -1.96 4.25 -1.17
N GLU A 25 -1.70 3.36 -2.12
CA GLU A 25 -2.74 2.65 -2.85
C GLU A 25 -2.48 1.15 -2.80
N VAL A 26 -3.55 0.40 -2.61
CA VAL A 26 -3.57 -1.06 -2.72
C VAL A 26 -4.19 -1.41 -4.06
N ILE A 27 -3.48 -2.22 -4.83
CA ILE A 27 -3.91 -2.71 -6.12
C ILE A 27 -4.12 -4.21 -6.00
N ASP A 28 -5.34 -4.65 -6.28
CA ASP A 28 -5.69 -6.04 -6.46
C ASP A 28 -5.45 -6.40 -7.92
N THR A 29 -4.36 -7.13 -8.19
CA THR A 29 -4.00 -7.51 -9.57
C THR A 29 -4.90 -8.58 -10.17
N TRP A 30 -5.73 -9.24 -9.35
CA TRP A 30 -6.66 -10.26 -9.82
C TRP A 30 -8.01 -9.66 -10.22
N ASN A 31 -8.55 -8.75 -9.41
CA ASN A 31 -9.80 -8.06 -9.68
C ASN A 31 -9.61 -6.75 -10.49
N GLU A 32 -8.36 -6.39 -10.79
CA GLU A 32 -7.97 -5.16 -11.49
C GLU A 32 -8.50 -3.88 -10.79
N THR A 33 -8.58 -3.91 -9.46
CA THR A 33 -9.05 -2.78 -8.64
C THR A 33 -7.89 -2.04 -7.99
N ARG A 34 -8.06 -0.73 -7.81
CA ARG A 34 -7.10 0.15 -7.14
C ARG A 34 -7.84 1.00 -6.12
N GLU A 35 -7.40 0.94 -4.88
CA GLU A 35 -8.02 1.64 -3.76
C GLU A 35 -6.98 2.48 -3.02
N THR A 36 -7.32 3.73 -2.74
CA THR A 36 -6.50 4.59 -1.89
C THR A 36 -6.78 4.24 -0.43
N VAL A 37 -5.77 3.78 0.28
CA VAL A 37 -5.90 3.39 1.70
C VAL A 37 -5.39 4.47 2.64
N MET A 38 -4.55 5.40 2.15
CA MET A 38 -4.03 6.51 2.94
C MET A 38 -3.56 7.64 2.02
N GLU A 39 -3.80 8.89 2.42
CA GLU A 39 -3.29 10.10 1.78
C GLU A 39 -2.42 10.87 2.80
N GLY A 40 -1.47 11.66 2.32
CA GLY A 40 -0.58 12.42 3.23
C GLY A 40 0.39 11.58 4.06
N ALA A 41 0.69 10.34 3.65
CA ALA A 41 1.55 9.42 4.37
C ALA A 41 3.02 9.90 4.37
N LYS A 42 3.70 9.81 5.52
CA LYS A 42 5.12 10.15 5.68
C LYS A 42 5.74 9.34 6.82
N GLY A 43 7.04 9.05 6.75
CA GLY A 43 7.72 8.24 7.77
C GLY A 43 7.22 6.78 7.77
N ILE A 44 7.14 6.17 8.96
CA ILE A 44 6.64 4.80 9.11
C ILE A 44 5.12 4.81 9.20
N VAL A 45 4.48 4.21 8.20
CA VAL A 45 3.01 4.19 8.09
C VAL A 45 2.49 2.77 8.08
N TRP A 46 1.45 2.53 8.86
CA TRP A 46 0.73 1.26 8.93
C TRP A 46 -0.63 1.42 8.27
N PHE A 47 -1.01 0.46 7.44
CA PHE A 47 -2.28 0.47 6.71
C PHE A 47 -2.86 -0.94 6.63
N ASP A 48 -4.18 -1.01 6.58
CA ASP A 48 -4.91 -2.26 6.45
C ASP A 48 -4.81 -2.79 5.02
N MET A 49 -4.78 -4.11 4.92
CA MET A 49 -4.73 -4.82 3.67
C MET A 49 -5.90 -5.80 3.60
N PRO A 50 -6.41 -6.10 2.39
CA PRO A 50 -7.61 -6.92 2.23
C PRO A 50 -7.43 -8.40 2.59
N GLY A 51 -6.23 -8.85 3.00
CA GLY A 51 -6.00 -10.25 3.38
C GLY A 51 -6.10 -11.22 2.20
N LYS A 52 -5.83 -10.75 0.98
CA LYS A 52 -5.90 -11.55 -0.26
C LYS A 52 -4.51 -11.75 -0.86
N GLU A 53 -4.37 -12.77 -1.69
CA GLU A 53 -3.18 -12.98 -2.51
C GLU A 53 -3.11 -11.96 -3.66
N LYS A 54 -1.91 -11.77 -4.20
CA LYS A 54 -1.60 -10.97 -5.39
C LYS A 54 -1.90 -9.48 -5.21
N MET A 55 -1.71 -8.99 -3.98
CA MET A 55 -1.81 -7.58 -3.65
C MET A 55 -0.52 -6.85 -3.98
N VAL A 56 -0.67 -5.63 -4.48
CA VAL A 56 0.41 -4.68 -4.68
C VAL A 56 0.13 -3.45 -3.82
N VAL A 57 1.15 -2.92 -3.17
CA VAL A 57 1.09 -1.61 -2.53
C VAL A 57 1.97 -0.63 -3.31
N MET A 58 1.39 0.49 -3.69
CA MET A 58 2.07 1.59 -4.36
C MET A 58 2.04 2.83 -3.47
N ALA A 59 3.17 3.52 -3.40
CA ALA A 59 3.26 4.83 -2.76
C ALA A 59 3.66 5.83 -3.84
N MET A 60 2.86 6.87 -4.05
CA MET A 60 3.12 7.94 -5.00
C MET A 60 3.34 9.23 -4.23
N ALA A 61 4.41 9.96 -4.56
CA ALA A 61 4.67 11.25 -3.97
C ALA A 61 3.61 12.26 -4.47
N GLU A 62 3.09 13.05 -3.55
CA GLU A 62 2.24 14.21 -3.83
C GLU A 62 3.07 15.49 -3.87
#